data_AF-A0A935Q6X3-F1
#
_entry.id   AF-A0A935Q6X3-F1
#
_cell.length_a   1.000
_cell.length_b   1.000
_cell.length_c   1.000
_cell.angle_alpha   90.00
_cell.angle_beta   90.00
_cell.angle_gamma   90.00
#
_symmetry.space_group_name_H-M   'P 1'
#
loop_
_entity.id
_entity.type
_entity.pdbx_description
1 polymer ?
#
loop_
_entity_poly.entity_id
_entity_poly.type
_entity_poly.pdbx_seq_one_letter_code
_entity_poly.pdbx_strand_id
1 'polypeptide(L)'
;MKYLLILLIFPFLSASECGKKKANSGGDVSRDSIPVCVRKILDEQNKEIPPNQPVQIDEYNYNGKTVYLFTAQCCDQFNVLYDDSCKMLCAPSGGIIGKGDGKCEGFTKEAKLIKTIWKEQAK
;
A
#
# COMPACT_ATOMS: atom_id res chain seq x y z
N MET A 1 -42.22 -8.15 -57.08
CA MET A 1 -41.34 -8.71 -58.12
C MET A 1 -39.94 -8.17 -57.86
N LYS A 2 -38.84 -8.89 -57.70
CA LYS A 2 -38.53 -10.31 -57.86
C LYS A 2 -37.02 -10.37 -57.56
N TYR A 3 -36.61 -11.03 -56.46
CA TYR A 3 -35.29 -11.61 -56.13
C TYR A 3 -34.02 -10.75 -56.34
N LEU A 4 -33.04 -10.73 -55.43
CA LEU A 4 -32.05 -11.81 -55.36
C LEU A 4 -31.27 -11.76 -54.04
N LEU A 5 -31.23 -12.91 -53.36
CA LEU A 5 -30.29 -13.26 -52.30
C LEU A 5 -28.84 -13.12 -52.77
N ILE A 6 -27.99 -12.48 -51.96
CA ILE A 6 -26.57 -12.84 -51.85
C ILE A 6 -26.22 -12.89 -50.36
N LEU A 7 -26.12 -14.13 -49.85
CA LEU A 7 -25.42 -14.49 -48.62
C LEU A 7 -23.92 -14.33 -48.86
N LEU A 8 -23.27 -13.40 -48.18
CA LEU A 8 -21.81 -13.43 -47.99
C LEU A 8 -21.51 -13.52 -46.50
N ILE A 9 -21.23 -14.76 -46.10
CA ILE A 9 -20.66 -15.14 -44.83
C ILE A 9 -19.21 -14.63 -44.86
N PHE A 10 -18.90 -13.56 -44.12
CA PHE A 10 -17.53 -13.14 -43.83
C PHE A 10 -17.18 -13.62 -42.41
N PRO A 11 -16.42 -14.72 -42.24
CA PRO A 11 -15.79 -15.03 -40.97
C PRO A 11 -14.48 -14.24 -40.96
N PHE A 12 -14.50 -13.00 -40.49
CA PHE A 12 -13.28 -12.20 -40.38
C PHE A 12 -12.97 -11.83 -38.93
N LEU A 13 -11.86 -12.43 -38.50
CA LEU A 13 -10.86 -11.93 -37.59
C LEU A 13 -11.20 -11.83 -36.11
N SER A 14 -10.71 -12.86 -35.40
CA SER A 14 -10.08 -12.81 -34.08
C SER A 14 -9.92 -11.41 -33.51
N ALA A 15 -10.73 -11.09 -32.50
CA ALA A 15 -10.41 -10.05 -31.56
C ALA A 15 -9.09 -10.42 -30.86
N SER A 16 -8.04 -9.69 -31.19
CA SER A 16 -6.81 -9.66 -30.40
C SER A 16 -7.12 -8.86 -29.13
N GLU A 17 -7.44 -9.56 -28.05
CA GLU A 17 -7.44 -8.95 -26.72
C GLU A 17 -5.99 -8.76 -26.26
N CYS A 18 -5.44 -7.61 -26.62
CA CYS A 18 -4.22 -7.10 -26.04
C CYS A 18 -4.56 -6.28 -24.78
N GLY A 19 -3.98 -6.64 -23.64
CA GLY A 19 -4.04 -5.91 -22.37
C GLY A 19 -5.09 -6.49 -21.42
N LYS A 20 -4.75 -6.99 -20.24
CA LYS A 20 -3.82 -6.42 -19.25
C LYS A 20 -3.11 -7.57 -18.55
N LYS A 21 -1.77 -7.50 -18.44
CA LYS A 21 -1.08 -8.29 -17.42
C LYS A 21 -1.63 -7.84 -16.08
N LYS A 22 -2.43 -8.68 -15.42
CA LYS A 22 -2.71 -8.53 -13.99
C LYS A 22 -1.36 -8.57 -13.30
N ALA A 23 -0.90 -7.42 -12.83
CA ALA A 23 0.09 -7.41 -11.77
C ALA A 23 -0.50 -8.26 -10.65
N ASN A 24 0.23 -9.33 -10.31
CA ASN A 24 -0.17 -10.28 -9.29
C ASN A 24 -0.06 -9.55 -7.95
N SER A 25 -1.18 -8.99 -7.48
CA SER A 25 -1.30 -8.46 -6.13
C SER A 25 -1.43 -9.64 -5.17
N GLY A 26 -0.29 -10.16 -4.73
CA GLY A 26 -0.25 -11.19 -3.69
C GLY A 26 -0.66 -10.62 -2.33
N GLY A 27 -1.20 -11.48 -1.47
CA GLY A 27 -1.47 -11.21 -0.05
C GLY A 27 -2.69 -10.34 0.22
N ASP A 28 -3.88 -10.88 -0.02
CA ASP A 28 -5.16 -10.17 0.13
C ASP A 28 -5.55 -10.01 1.61
N VAL A 29 -4.91 -9.06 2.29
CA VAL A 29 -5.68 -8.21 3.20
C VAL A 29 -6.58 -7.40 2.28
N SER A 30 -7.87 -7.75 2.22
CA SER A 30 -8.86 -7.06 1.37
C SER A 30 -8.60 -5.57 1.48
N ARG A 31 -8.37 -4.88 0.35
CA ARG A 31 -8.06 -3.44 0.34
C ARG A 31 -9.07 -2.67 1.20
N ASP A 32 -10.32 -3.13 1.26
CA ASP A 32 -11.39 -2.54 2.07
C ASP A 32 -11.10 -2.52 3.58
N SER A 33 -10.27 -3.45 4.07
CA SER A 33 -9.88 -3.57 5.48
C SER A 33 -8.72 -2.66 5.92
N ILE A 34 -8.06 -1.97 4.98
CA ILE A 34 -7.05 -0.95 5.27
C ILE A 34 -7.74 0.41 5.44
N PRO A 35 -7.44 1.22 6.47
CA PRO A 35 -8.02 2.56 6.60
C PRO A 35 -7.81 3.43 5.37
N VAL A 36 -8.82 4.24 5.01
CA VAL A 36 -8.80 5.08 3.80
C VAL A 36 -7.56 5.98 3.74
N CYS A 37 -7.20 6.60 4.87
CA CYS A 37 -6.05 7.51 4.93
C CYS A 37 -4.72 6.78 4.76
N VAL A 38 -4.60 5.56 5.30
CA VAL A 38 -3.42 4.71 5.15
C VAL A 38 -3.25 4.29 3.69
N ARG A 39 -4.33 3.88 3.03
CA ARG A 39 -4.31 3.56 1.59
C ARG A 39 -3.87 4.74 0.74
N LYS A 40 -4.32 5.95 1.09
CA LYS A 40 -3.95 7.16 0.36
C LYS A 40 -2.44 7.40 0.41
N ILE A 41 -1.83 7.32 1.60
CA ILE A 41 -0.37 7.46 1.74
C ILE A 41 0.36 6.39 0.91
N LEU A 42 -0.07 5.13 1.03
CA LEU A 42 0.52 4.02 0.28
C LEU A 42 0.47 4.27 -1.24
N ASP A 43 -0.69 4.66 -1.75
CA ASP A 43 -0.89 4.93 -3.18
C ASP A 43 -0.13 6.17 -3.67
N GLU A 44 0.12 7.15 -2.80
CA GLU A 44 0.97 8.33 -3.09
C GLU A 44 2.45 7.95 -3.15
N GLN A 45 2.97 7.25 -2.15
CA GLN A 45 4.37 6.83 -2.06
C GLN A 45 4.77 5.85 -3.18
N ASN A 46 3.84 4.99 -3.62
CA ASN A 46 4.08 4.07 -4.73
C ASN A 46 4.20 4.78 -6.09
N LYS A 47 3.74 6.04 -6.21
CA LYS A 47 3.86 6.84 -7.44
C LYS A 47 5.16 7.65 -7.50
N GLU A 48 5.92 7.72 -6.42
CA GLU A 48 7.22 8.40 -6.38
C GLU A 48 8.23 7.72 -7.34
N ILE A 49 9.26 8.47 -7.74
CA ILE A 49 10.32 7.99 -8.63
C ILE A 49 11.69 8.31 -7.99
N PRO A 50 12.41 7.31 -7.43
CA PRO A 50 11.99 5.91 -7.28
C PRO A 50 10.81 5.75 -6.30
N PRO A 51 10.03 4.66 -6.38
CA PRO A 51 8.97 4.39 -5.41
C PRO A 51 9.51 4.36 -3.98
N ASN A 52 8.75 4.93 -3.06
CA ASN A 52 9.11 5.05 -1.64
C ASN A 52 8.06 4.35 -0.76
N GLN A 53 7.52 3.25 -1.25
CA GLN A 53 6.49 2.50 -0.53
C GLN A 53 7.09 1.88 0.75
N PRO A 54 6.32 1.79 1.85
CA PRO A 54 6.75 1.04 3.01
C PRO A 54 6.87 -0.44 2.68
N VAL A 55 7.60 -1.19 3.50
CA VAL A 55 7.66 -2.67 3.42
C VAL A 55 6.59 -3.34 4.30
N GLN A 56 6.14 -2.64 5.34
CA GLN A 56 5.14 -3.12 6.28
C GLN A 56 4.43 -1.94 6.94
N ILE A 57 3.12 -2.08 7.16
CA ILE A 57 2.33 -1.14 7.95
C ILE A 57 1.64 -1.91 9.06
N ASP A 58 1.90 -1.50 10.29
CA ASP A 58 1.40 -2.12 11.51
C ASP A 58 0.48 -1.18 12.27
N GLU A 59 -0.63 -1.72 12.76
CA GLU A 59 -1.55 -1.05 13.66
C GLU A 59 -1.15 -1.31 15.11
N TYR A 60 -1.00 -0.25 15.90
CA TYR A 60 -0.69 -0.30 17.32
C TYR A 60 -1.78 0.39 18.15
N ASN A 61 -1.96 -0.07 19.38
CA ASN A 61 -2.55 0.74 20.43
C ASN A 61 -1.43 1.45 21.19
N TYR A 62 -1.44 2.77 21.20
CA TYR A 62 -0.49 3.60 21.91
C TYR A 62 -1.26 4.61 22.76
N ASN A 63 -1.18 4.46 24.08
CA ASN A 63 -1.91 5.29 25.04
C ASN A 63 -3.43 5.35 24.77
N GLY A 64 -4.02 4.20 24.44
CA GLY A 64 -5.46 4.08 24.17
C GLY A 64 -5.89 4.59 22.79
N LYS A 65 -4.95 5.06 21.96
CA LYS A 65 -5.21 5.55 20.60
C LYS A 65 -4.70 4.54 19.57
N THR A 66 -5.42 4.43 18.46
CA THR A 66 -4.94 3.69 17.29
C THR A 66 -3.91 4.53 16.56
N VAL A 67 -2.77 3.92 16.23
CA VAL A 67 -1.70 4.53 15.45
C VAL A 67 -1.17 3.54 14.42
N TYR A 68 -0.59 4.05 13.34
CA TYR A 68 -0.06 3.26 12.24
C TYR A 68 1.43 3.50 12.07
N LEU A 69 2.24 2.45 12.24
CA LEU A 69 3.67 2.50 12.02
C LEU A 69 3.98 2.04 10.59
N PHE A 70 4.57 2.94 9.80
CA PHE A 70 5.03 2.66 8.44
C PHE A 70 6.52 2.32 8.51
N THR A 71 6.86 1.08 8.20
CA THR A 71 8.26 0.63 8.10
C THR A 71 8.79 0.97 6.72
N ALA A 72 9.83 1.80 6.66
CA ALA A 72 10.43 2.27 5.42
C ALA A 72 11.19 1.15 4.68
N GLN A 73 11.36 1.32 3.36
CA GLN A 73 12.07 0.35 2.51
C GLN A 73 13.59 0.38 2.70
N CYS A 74 14.16 1.51 3.12
CA CYS A 74 15.59 1.68 3.29
C CYS A 74 15.96 2.04 4.73
N CYS A 75 17.09 1.50 5.18
CA CYS A 75 17.55 1.60 6.57
C CYS A 75 17.88 3.04 7.00
N ASP A 76 18.15 3.95 6.06
CA ASP A 76 18.45 5.36 6.28
C ASP A 76 17.20 6.27 6.30
N GLN A 77 16.03 5.71 5.99
CA GLN A 77 14.74 6.39 6.05
C GLN A 77 14.08 6.19 7.42
N PHE A 78 13.25 7.15 7.80
CA PHE A 78 12.49 7.05 9.05
C PHE A 78 11.33 6.08 8.92
N ASN A 79 11.13 5.27 9.97
CA ASN A 79 9.88 4.54 10.15
C ASN A 79 8.88 5.51 10.77
N VAL A 80 7.85 5.91 10.04
CA VAL A 80 6.97 7.02 10.45
C VAL A 80 5.76 6.49 11.20
N LEU A 81 5.45 7.12 12.34
CA LEU A 81 4.24 6.86 13.11
C LEU A 81 3.17 7.89 12.78
N TYR A 82 2.00 7.42 12.37
CA TYR A 82 0.83 8.25 12.09
C TYR A 82 -0.29 7.98 13.10
N ASP A 83 -1.12 8.98 13.40
CA ASP A 83 -2.36 8.77 14.14
C ASP A 83 -3.49 8.16 13.28
N ASP A 84 -4.67 7.98 13.87
CA ASP A 84 -5.87 7.43 13.22
C ASP A 84 -6.42 8.30 12.07
N SER A 85 -6.03 9.58 12.03
CA SER A 85 -6.30 10.52 10.94
C SER A 85 -5.19 10.58 9.89
N CYS A 86 -4.15 9.74 10.05
CA CYS A 86 -2.94 9.73 9.26
C CYS A 86 -2.13 11.03 9.32
N LYS A 87 -2.17 11.75 10.44
CA LYS A 87 -1.23 12.85 10.71
C LYS A 87 0.07 12.27 11.27
N MET A 88 1.21 12.70 10.73
CA MET A 88 2.52 12.31 11.24
C MET A 88 2.66 12.77 12.70
N LEU A 89 2.97 11.82 13.59
CA LEU A 89 3.27 12.07 14.99
C LEU A 89 4.77 12.26 15.19
N CYS A 90 5.56 11.28 14.75
CA CYS A 90 7.02 11.22 14.93
C CYS A 90 7.59 10.00 14.18
N ALA A 91 8.88 9.70 14.34
CA ALA A 91 9.51 8.47 13.86
C ALA A 91 10.24 7.74 14.99
N PRO A 92 9.77 6.57 15.46
CA PRO A 92 10.38 5.90 16.61
C PRO A 92 11.67 5.14 16.27
N SER A 93 11.94 4.92 14.99
CA SER A 93 13.12 4.20 14.50
C SER A 93 13.45 4.56 13.04
N GLY A 94 14.51 3.96 12.50
CA GLY A 94 15.04 4.30 11.18
C GLY A 94 15.91 5.55 11.21
N GLY A 95 16.16 6.15 10.06
CA GLY A 95 17.14 7.22 9.88
C GLY A 95 18.58 6.69 9.86
N ILE A 96 19.55 7.54 9.50
CA ILE A 96 20.96 7.17 9.31
C ILE A 96 21.54 6.35 10.49
N ILE A 97 21.14 6.66 11.73
CA ILE A 97 21.61 6.00 12.95
C ILE A 97 20.60 5.00 13.55
N GLY A 98 19.44 4.80 12.92
CA GLY A 98 18.41 3.86 13.35
C GLY A 98 17.55 4.28 14.54
N LYS A 99 17.74 5.49 15.09
CA LYS A 99 17.07 5.96 16.33
C LYS A 99 15.79 6.77 16.09
N GLY A 100 15.37 6.92 14.84
CA GLY A 100 14.23 7.76 14.52
C GLY A 100 14.53 9.25 14.67
N ASP A 101 13.49 10.06 14.84
CA ASP A 101 13.57 11.53 14.89
C ASP A 101 13.72 12.10 16.31
N GLY A 102 13.75 11.23 17.33
CA GLY A 102 13.87 11.61 18.73
C GLY A 102 12.59 12.20 19.35
N LYS A 103 11.44 12.14 18.68
CA LYS A 103 10.17 12.73 19.16
C LYS A 103 9.15 11.70 19.66
N CYS A 104 9.38 10.40 19.42
CA CYS A 104 8.49 9.33 19.89
C CYS A 104 8.85 8.85 21.30
N GLU A 105 8.61 9.68 22.31
CA GLU A 105 8.85 9.29 23.70
C GLU A 105 7.93 8.15 24.12
N GLY A 106 8.47 7.09 24.74
CA GLY A 106 7.67 5.99 25.30
C GLY A 106 7.08 5.01 24.27
N PHE A 107 7.05 5.32 22.97
CA PHE A 107 6.43 4.44 21.96
C PHE A 107 6.92 2.99 22.03
N THR A 108 8.24 2.77 22.06
CA THR A 108 8.82 1.42 22.11
C THR A 108 8.52 0.65 23.40
N LYS A 109 8.12 1.33 24.48
CA LYS A 109 7.80 0.74 25.78
C LYS A 109 6.30 0.54 25.98
N GLU A 110 5.49 1.47 25.46
CA GLU A 110 4.06 1.60 25.77
C GLU A 110 3.17 1.08 24.64
N ALA A 111 3.62 1.16 23.39
CA ALA A 111 2.81 0.76 22.25
C ALA A 111 2.67 -0.77 22.18
N LYS A 112 1.44 -1.22 21.92
CA LYS A 112 1.10 -2.64 21.78
C LYS A 112 0.70 -2.90 20.33
N LEU A 113 1.42 -3.79 19.66
CA LEU A 113 1.08 -4.23 18.31
C LEU A 113 -0.29 -4.91 18.35
N ILE A 114 -1.20 -4.47 17.49
CA ILE A 114 -2.53 -5.08 17.31
C ILE A 114 -2.49 -6.07 16.15
N LYS A 115 -2.04 -5.62 14.97
CA LYS A 115 -1.94 -6.44 13.76
C LYS A 115 -1.10 -5.73 12.69
N THR A 116 -0.55 -6.51 11.77
CA THR A 116 -0.08 -5.99 10.49
C THR A 116 -1.27 -5.80 9.56
N ILE A 117 -1.48 -4.58 9.07
CA ILE A 117 -2.61 -4.23 8.18
C ILE A 117 -2.22 -4.23 6.72
N TRP A 118 -0.93 -4.16 6.42
CA TRP A 118 -0.43 -4.25 5.06
C TRP A 118 1.05 -4.67 5.08
N LYS A 119 1.46 -5.45 4.07
CA LYS A 119 2.84 -5.87 3.91
C LYS A 119 3.17 -6.00 2.43
N GLU A 120 4.34 -5.51 2.03
CA GLU A 120 4.85 -5.72 0.68
C GLU A 120 5.03 -7.22 0.45
N GLN A 121 4.59 -7.70 -0.72
CA GLN A 121 4.80 -9.09 -1.10
C GLN A 121 6.24 -9.29 -1.53
N ALA A 122 6.86 -10.38 -1.06
CA ALA A 122 8.12 -10.82 -1.61
C ALA A 122 7.96 -11.04 -3.14
N LYS A 123 8.82 -10.38 -3.93
CA LYS A 123 8.88 -10.54 -5.38
C LYS A 123 9.52 -11.86 -5.78
#